data_AF-G2GIM1-F1
#
_entry.id   AF-G2GIM1-F1
#
_cell.length_a   1.000
_cell.length_b   1.000
_cell.length_c   1.000
_cell.angle_alpha   90.00
_cell.angle_beta   90.00
_cell.angle_gamma   90.00
#
_symmetry.space_group_name_H-M   'P 1'
#
loop_
_entity.id
_entity.type
_entity.pdbx_description
1 polymer ?
#
loop_
_entity_poly.entity_id
_entity_poly.type
_entity_poly.pdbx_seq_one_letter_code
_entity_poly.pdbx_strand_id
1 'polypeptide(L)'
;MDDYAGRVLADRYRLPLPPSDEFELTESRAFDTYSGQEVLVRQVPLPEVVEAEVLDAEGLPDGFTARDPRGAAGRGPLPGSGPRRPADPAVRRAVEAAQAAARIPDHPRLDQVFDVFAEGGSLWIVSELVSARSLASL
;
A
#
# COMPACT_ATOMS: atom_id res chain seq x y z
N MET A 1 18.02 -13.92 -15.95
CA MET A 1 18.10 -12.77 -14.99
C MET A 1 17.63 -11.50 -15.67
N ASP A 2 17.89 -11.35 -16.97
CA ASP A 2 17.38 -10.24 -17.80
C ASP A 2 15.85 -10.06 -17.73
N ASP A 3 15.11 -11.15 -17.48
CA ASP A 3 13.65 -11.12 -17.29
C ASP A 3 13.19 -10.32 -16.06
N TYR A 4 14.07 -10.05 -15.09
CA TYR A 4 13.80 -9.25 -13.88
C TYR A 4 14.74 -8.04 -13.78
N ALA A 5 14.89 -7.32 -14.89
CA ALA A 5 15.69 -6.10 -14.98
C ALA A 5 14.93 -4.82 -14.60
N GLY A 6 13.74 -4.95 -14.03
CA GLY A 6 12.89 -3.83 -13.63
C GLY A 6 13.27 -3.22 -12.26
N ARG A 7 12.26 -2.64 -11.61
CA ARG A 7 12.40 -2.07 -10.26
C ARG A 7 12.77 -3.16 -9.25
N VAL A 8 13.58 -2.77 -8.27
CA VAL A 8 13.86 -3.61 -7.09
C VAL A 8 13.09 -3.06 -5.89
N LEU A 9 12.35 -3.93 -5.21
CA LEU A 9 11.64 -3.62 -3.97
C LEU A 9 12.41 -4.16 -2.77
N ALA A 10 12.44 -3.40 -1.67
CA ALA A 10 13.12 -3.73 -0.43
C ALA A 10 14.55 -4.27 -0.62
N ASP A 11 15.26 -3.76 -1.64
CA ASP A 11 16.59 -4.20 -2.06
C ASP A 11 16.74 -5.72 -2.32
N ARG A 12 15.62 -6.43 -2.54
CA ARG A 12 15.57 -7.91 -2.57
C ARG A 12 14.71 -8.48 -3.69
N TYR A 13 13.54 -7.91 -3.92
CA TYR A 13 12.57 -8.46 -4.86
C TYR A 13 12.69 -7.74 -6.19
N ARG A 14 13.23 -8.42 -7.20
CA ARG A 14 13.39 -7.85 -8.55
C ARG A 14 12.14 -8.10 -9.38
N LEU A 15 11.56 -7.02 -9.88
CA LEU A 15 10.40 -7.08 -10.77
C LEU A 15 10.82 -7.21 -12.23
N PRO A 16 9.97 -7.79 -13.09
CA PRO A 16 10.13 -7.65 -14.53
C PRO A 16 10.06 -6.19 -14.95
N LEU A 17 10.60 -5.89 -16.13
CA LEU A 17 10.37 -4.61 -16.77
C LEU A 17 8.86 -4.48 -17.07
N PRO A 18 8.20 -3.40 -16.62
CA PRO A 18 6.78 -3.22 -16.92
C PRO A 18 6.60 -3.07 -18.45
N PRO A 19 5.55 -3.66 -19.04
CA PRO A 19 5.17 -3.34 -20.41
C PRO A 19 4.80 -1.85 -20.48
N SER A 20 5.08 -1.20 -21.60
CA SER A 20 5.08 0.27 -21.75
C SER A 20 3.73 0.96 -21.47
N ASP A 21 2.63 0.21 -21.39
CA ASP A 21 1.25 0.75 -21.33
C ASP A 21 0.48 0.35 -20.05
N GLU A 22 1.06 -0.39 -19.10
CA GLU A 22 0.37 -0.81 -17.86
C GLU A 22 0.97 -0.11 -16.63
N PHE A 23 0.24 0.88 -16.09
CA PHE A 23 0.66 1.67 -14.92
C PHE A 23 0.00 1.21 -13.61
N GLU A 24 -0.89 0.22 -13.64
CA GLU A 24 -1.54 -0.31 -12.43
C GLU A 24 -1.12 -1.77 -12.18
N LEU A 25 0.06 -1.93 -11.56
CA LEU A 25 0.51 -3.22 -11.06
C LEU A 25 -0.39 -3.64 -9.88
N THR A 26 -1.45 -4.41 -10.13
CA THR A 26 -2.20 -5.01 -9.02
C THR A 26 -1.40 -6.18 -8.43
N GLU A 27 -0.92 -7.08 -9.29
CA GLU A 27 -0.10 -8.24 -8.93
C GLU A 27 0.95 -8.51 -10.03
N SER A 28 2.13 -9.01 -9.65
CA SER A 28 3.18 -9.42 -10.60
C SER A 28 4.06 -10.51 -10.00
N ARG A 29 4.74 -11.27 -10.84
CA ARG A 29 5.87 -12.10 -10.40
C ARG A 29 7.05 -11.22 -10.03
N ALA A 30 7.88 -11.70 -9.10
CA ALA A 30 9.17 -11.12 -8.77
C ALA A 30 10.19 -12.23 -8.50
N PHE A 31 11.47 -11.91 -8.65
CA PHE A 31 12.56 -12.80 -8.27
C PHE A 31 13.12 -12.38 -6.92
N ASP A 32 13.06 -13.27 -5.92
CA ASP A 32 13.69 -13.06 -4.62
C ASP A 32 15.19 -13.40 -4.72
N THR A 33 16.03 -12.37 -4.66
CA THR A 33 17.49 -12.56 -4.79
C THR A 33 18.13 -13.26 -3.60
N TYR A 34 17.45 -13.34 -2.44
CA TYR A 34 17.96 -14.03 -1.27
C TYR A 34 17.74 -15.54 -1.36
N SER A 35 16.54 -15.99 -1.72
CA SER A 35 16.19 -17.41 -1.85
C SER A 35 16.49 -18.00 -3.23
N GLY A 36 16.58 -17.15 -4.27
CA GLY A 36 16.74 -17.57 -5.66
C GLY A 36 15.46 -18.11 -6.30
N GLN A 37 14.29 -17.84 -5.73
CA GLN A 37 13.00 -18.32 -6.21
C GLN A 37 12.12 -17.19 -6.76
N GLU A 38 11.18 -17.57 -7.62
CA GLU A 38 10.08 -16.67 -8.00
C GLU A 38 9.03 -16.60 -6.90
N VAL A 39 8.50 -15.41 -6.68
CA VAL A 39 7.45 -15.11 -5.72
C VAL A 39 6.36 -14.27 -6.41
N LEU A 40 5.17 -14.25 -5.83
CA LEU A 40 4.12 -13.32 -6.22
C LEU A 40 4.26 -12.05 -5.37
N VAL A 41 4.18 -10.88 -6.00
CA VAL A 41 4.05 -9.61 -5.30
C VAL A 41 2.71 -8.97 -5.62
N ARG A 42 2.06 -8.43 -4.59
CA ARG A 42 0.82 -7.66 -4.73
C ARG A 42 1.04 -6.24 -4.22
N GLN A 43 0.66 -5.26 -5.03
CA GLN A 43 0.66 -3.86 -4.64
C GLN A 43 -0.71 -3.49 -4.06
N VAL A 44 -0.71 -2.87 -2.90
CA VAL A 44 -1.90 -2.25 -2.31
C VAL A 44 -1.62 -0.75 -2.17
N PRO A 45 -2.14 0.09 -3.07
CA PRO A 45 -1.97 1.54 -2.98
C PRO A 45 -2.49 2.05 -1.64
N LEU A 46 -1.67 2.84 -0.94
CA LEU A 46 -2.10 3.50 0.28
C LEU A 46 -2.79 4.82 -0.09
N PRO A 47 -3.92 5.17 0.56
CA PRO A 47 -4.64 6.38 0.23
C PRO A 47 -3.74 7.61 0.44
N GLU A 48 -3.64 8.41 -0.62
CA GLU A 48 -3.03 9.73 -0.54
C GLU A 48 -3.88 10.68 0.29
N VAL A 49 -3.24 11.75 0.71
CA VAL A 49 -3.76 12.63 1.73
C VAL A 49 -3.68 14.03 1.20
N VAL A 50 -4.85 14.58 0.90
CA VAL A 50 -4.99 16.01 0.72
C VAL A 50 -5.38 16.59 2.07
N GLU A 51 -4.47 17.32 2.71
CA GLU A 51 -4.84 18.24 3.79
C GLU A 51 -5.70 19.34 3.14
N ALA A 52 -6.94 19.51 3.60
CA ALA A 52 -7.78 20.59 3.11
C ALA A 52 -7.18 21.92 3.61
N GLU A 53 -6.84 22.82 2.69
CA GLU A 53 -6.57 24.21 3.05
C GLU A 53 -7.83 24.79 3.71
N VAL A 54 -7.75 25.11 4.99
CA VAL A 54 -8.81 25.85 5.69
C VAL A 54 -8.52 27.33 5.45
N LEU A 55 -9.35 27.98 4.63
CA LEU A 55 -9.27 29.43 4.50
C LEU A 55 -9.70 30.06 5.83
N ASP A 56 -8.85 30.93 6.36
CA ASP A 56 -9.23 31.83 7.45
C ASP A 56 -10.40 32.73 7.01
N ALA A 57 -11.13 33.30 7.96
CA ALA A 57 -12.35 34.07 7.71
C ALA A 57 -12.17 35.20 6.68
N GLU A 58 -10.96 35.74 6.57
CA GLU A 58 -10.57 36.80 5.62
C GLU A 58 -10.44 36.33 4.15
N GLY A 59 -10.52 35.02 3.85
CA GLY A 59 -10.38 34.47 2.50
C GLY A 59 -11.66 33.90 1.88
N LEU A 60 -12.80 33.94 2.58
CA LEU A 60 -14.04 33.35 2.06
C LEU A 60 -14.74 34.26 1.03
N PRO A 61 -15.36 33.69 -0.03
CA PRO A 61 -16.22 34.44 -0.94
C PRO A 61 -17.41 35.06 -0.22
N ASP A 62 -17.90 36.20 -0.72
CA ASP A 62 -19.08 36.89 -0.18
C ASP A 62 -20.26 35.92 -0.01
N GLY A 63 -20.79 35.85 1.22
CA GLY A 63 -21.92 34.99 1.59
C GLY A 63 -21.56 33.68 2.30
N PHE A 64 -20.27 33.36 2.49
CA PHE A 64 -19.84 32.24 3.33
C PHE A 64 -19.31 32.71 4.70
N THR A 65 -19.67 32.01 5.78
CA THR A 65 -19.16 32.27 7.14
C THR A 65 -18.30 31.11 7.63
N ALA A 66 -17.15 31.42 8.24
CA ALA A 66 -16.28 30.42 8.87
C ALA A 66 -17.01 29.75 10.04
N ARG A 67 -16.88 28.41 10.16
CA ARG A 67 -17.49 27.65 11.27
C ARG A 67 -16.78 27.96 12.58
N ASP A 68 -17.55 28.38 13.60
CA ASP A 68 -17.03 28.77 14.91
C ASP A 68 -16.29 27.59 15.60
N PRO A 69 -14.97 27.69 15.84
CA PRO A 69 -14.16 26.58 16.36
C PRO A 69 -14.49 26.21 17.81
N ARG A 70 -15.25 27.04 18.55
CA ARG A 70 -15.59 26.81 19.96
C ARG A 70 -16.71 25.78 20.19
N GLY A 71 -17.41 25.33 19.14
CA GLY A 71 -18.51 24.36 19.24
C GLY A 71 -18.12 22.89 19.12
N ALA A 72 -16.86 22.57 18.79
CA ALA A 72 -16.39 21.21 18.55
C ALA A 72 -15.44 20.72 19.65
N ALA A 73 -15.97 20.49 20.85
CA ALA A 73 -15.25 19.76 21.88
C ALA A 73 -15.11 18.27 21.48
N GLY A 74 -14.02 17.93 20.77
CA GLY A 74 -13.60 16.55 20.57
C GLY A 74 -12.89 16.30 19.24
N ARG A 75 -11.56 16.47 19.26
CA ARG A 75 -10.57 16.14 18.19
C ARG A 75 -10.50 17.12 17.02
N GLY A 76 -9.77 18.21 17.22
CA GLY A 76 -9.21 19.01 16.14
C GLY A 76 -8.02 18.29 15.48
N PRO A 77 -7.83 18.38 14.15
CA PRO A 77 -6.63 17.87 13.49
C PRO A 77 -5.43 18.76 13.85
N LEU A 78 -4.27 18.14 14.14
CA LEU A 78 -3.00 18.84 14.34
C LEU A 78 -2.43 19.29 12.97
N PRO A 79 -1.88 20.51 12.85
CA PRO A 79 -1.30 21.00 11.59
C PRO A 79 0.13 20.47 11.39
N GLY A 80 0.42 19.95 10.20
CA GLY A 80 1.78 19.67 9.75
C GLY A 80 2.15 18.18 9.65
N SER A 81 1.44 17.39 8.85
CA SER A 81 1.87 16.02 8.57
C SER A 81 1.96 15.78 7.06
N GLY A 82 3.18 15.82 6.53
CA GLY A 82 3.51 15.23 5.23
C GLY A 82 3.06 13.76 5.11
N PRO A 83 3.27 13.12 3.94
CA PRO A 83 2.51 11.95 3.44
C PRO A 83 2.02 11.05 4.59
N ARG A 84 0.70 11.06 4.90
CA ARG A 84 0.20 10.78 6.28
C ARG A 84 0.90 9.57 6.87
N ARG A 85 1.53 9.84 8.01
CA ARG A 85 2.01 8.86 8.99
C ARG A 85 0.96 7.75 9.26
N PRO A 86 1.37 6.60 9.84
CA PRO A 86 0.56 5.44 10.24
C PRO A 86 -0.69 5.66 11.13
N ALA A 87 -1.19 6.89 11.28
CA ALA A 87 -2.30 7.28 12.15
C ALA A 87 -3.70 7.07 11.54
N ASP A 88 -3.83 6.87 10.22
CA ASP A 88 -5.13 6.53 9.61
C ASP A 88 -5.55 5.10 10.06
N PRO A 89 -6.70 4.93 10.72
CA PRO A 89 -7.14 3.63 11.22
C PRO A 89 -7.40 2.61 10.10
N ALA A 90 -7.68 3.01 8.87
CA ALA A 90 -7.81 2.09 7.75
C ALA A 90 -6.43 1.58 7.30
N VAL A 91 -5.46 2.49 7.09
CA VAL A 91 -4.08 2.14 6.73
C VAL A 91 -3.46 1.24 7.79
N ARG A 92 -3.59 1.62 9.07
CA ARG A 92 -3.09 0.83 10.18
C ARG A 92 -3.69 -0.58 10.19
N ARG A 93 -5.01 -0.71 10.03
CA ARG A 93 -5.68 -2.02 9.95
C ARG A 93 -5.19 -2.85 8.77
N ALA A 94 -4.98 -2.24 7.60
CA ALA A 94 -4.47 -2.94 6.43
C ALA A 94 -3.06 -3.49 6.68
N VAL A 95 -2.18 -2.68 7.28
CA VAL A 95 -0.82 -3.11 7.67
C VAL A 95 -0.86 -4.22 8.71
N GLU A 96 -1.66 -4.08 9.76
CA GLU A 96 -1.84 -5.10 10.80
C GLU A 96 -2.36 -6.43 10.22
N ALA A 97 -3.33 -6.37 9.30
CA ALA A 97 -3.88 -7.55 8.64
C ALA A 97 -2.83 -8.26 7.76
N ALA A 98 -2.07 -7.52 6.97
CA ALA A 98 -1.00 -8.09 6.14
C ALA A 98 0.11 -8.72 7.01
N GLN A 99 0.52 -8.05 8.08
CA GLN A 99 1.48 -8.61 9.04
C GLN A 99 0.94 -9.84 9.77
N ALA A 100 -0.37 -9.90 10.05
CA ALA A 100 -0.99 -11.08 10.62
C ALA A 100 -0.96 -12.27 9.64
N ALA A 101 -1.19 -12.03 8.34
CA ALA A 101 -1.08 -13.05 7.31
C ALA A 101 0.35 -13.62 7.22
N ALA A 102 1.38 -12.77 7.28
CA ALA A 102 2.80 -13.20 7.30
C ALA A 102 3.19 -14.04 8.53
N ARG A 103 2.39 -14.02 9.60
CA ARG A 103 2.62 -14.83 10.81
C ARG A 103 1.91 -16.18 10.78
N ILE A 104 1.05 -16.43 9.79
CA ILE A 104 0.40 -17.72 9.64
C ILE A 104 1.50 -18.75 9.35
N PRO A 105 1.62 -19.83 10.16
CA PRO A 105 2.57 -20.90 9.90
C PRO A 105 2.26 -21.59 8.58
N ASP A 106 3.30 -22.17 7.97
CA ASP A 106 3.18 -22.93 6.73
C ASP A 106 2.06 -23.97 6.82
N HIS A 107 1.20 -23.98 5.81
CA HIS A 107 0.01 -24.81 5.77
C HIS A 107 -0.30 -25.23 4.33
N PRO A 108 -0.52 -26.53 4.03
CA PRO A 108 -0.61 -27.07 2.67
C PRO A 108 -1.83 -26.62 1.84
N ARG A 109 -2.67 -25.73 2.38
CA ARG A 109 -3.90 -25.24 1.72
C ARG A 109 -4.01 -23.72 1.72
N LEU A 110 -2.99 -23.01 2.22
CA LEU A 110 -2.92 -21.57 2.22
C LEU A 110 -1.64 -21.19 1.49
N ASP A 111 -1.70 -20.18 0.63
CA ASP A 111 -0.48 -19.60 0.08
C ASP A 111 0.29 -18.91 1.21
N GLN A 112 1.58 -19.18 1.30
CA GLN A 112 2.40 -18.58 2.34
C GLN A 112 2.72 -17.12 2.00
N VAL A 113 2.52 -16.22 2.96
CA VAL A 113 3.05 -14.84 2.89
C VAL A 113 4.45 -14.84 3.50
N PHE A 114 5.43 -14.40 2.73
CA PHE A 114 6.84 -14.37 3.12
C PHE A 114 7.27 -13.02 3.69
N ASP A 115 6.77 -11.91 3.13
CA ASP A 115 7.17 -10.56 3.54
C ASP A 115 6.07 -9.52 3.28
N VAL A 116 6.07 -8.46 4.08
CA VAL A 116 5.13 -7.33 4.00
C VAL A 116 5.86 -6.04 4.38
N PHE A 117 5.89 -5.07 3.46
CA PHE A 117 6.58 -3.80 3.69
C PHE A 117 5.91 -2.63 2.92
N ALA A 118 6.16 -1.40 3.36
CA ALA A 118 5.66 -0.20 2.70
C ALA A 118 6.77 0.47 1.88
N GLU A 119 6.52 0.73 0.60
CA GLU A 119 7.48 1.38 -0.30
C GLU A 119 6.77 2.10 -1.45
N GLY A 120 7.18 3.34 -1.74
CA GLY A 120 6.64 4.11 -2.88
C GLY A 120 5.13 4.38 -2.79
N GLY A 121 4.62 4.67 -1.59
CA GLY A 121 3.19 4.96 -1.39
C GLY A 121 2.27 3.74 -1.41
N SER A 122 2.82 2.52 -1.37
CA SER A 122 2.04 1.28 -1.36
C SER A 122 2.50 0.32 -0.27
N LEU A 123 1.58 -0.52 0.18
CA LEU A 123 1.90 -1.73 0.93
C LEU A 123 2.14 -2.86 -0.08
N TRP A 124 3.27 -3.53 0.04
CA TRP A 124 3.66 -4.67 -0.79
C TRP A 124 3.51 -5.95 0.03
N ILE A 125 2.90 -6.96 -0.58
CA ILE A 125 2.73 -8.29 0.02
C ILE A 125 3.43 -9.28 -0.89
N VAL A 126 4.40 -10.01 -0.35
CA VAL A 126 5.16 -11.05 -1.05
C VAL A 126 4.66 -12.42 -0.60
N SER A 127 4.20 -13.24 -1.52
CA SER A 127 3.67 -14.57 -1.23
C SER A 127 4.16 -15.64 -2.21
N GLU A 128 3.80 -16.89 -1.92
CA GLU A 128 4.07 -18.03 -2.77
C GLU A 128 3.50 -17.85 -4.19
N LEU A 129 4.33 -18.15 -5.20
CA LEU A 129 3.87 -18.22 -6.58
C LEU A 129 3.26 -19.61 -6.86
N VAL A 130 1.93 -19.70 -6.77
CA VAL A 130 1.21 -20.96 -7.04
C VAL A 130 1.03 -21.17 -8.54
N SER A 131 1.59 -22.25 -9.08
CA SER A 131 1.45 -22.65 -10.48
C SER A 131 0.09 -23.32 -10.75
N ALA A 132 -0.98 -22.54 -10.67
CA ALA A 132 -2.36 -23.03 -10.85
C ALA A 132 -3.24 -22.03 -11.61
N ARG A 133 -4.46 -22.47 -11.93
CA ARG A 133 -5.53 -21.63 -12.48
C ARG A 133 -6.52 -21.29 -11.37
N SER A 134 -6.99 -20.04 -11.33
CA SER A 134 -8.00 -19.63 -10.34
C SER A 134 -9.34 -20.32 -10.60
N LEU A 135 -10.07 -20.67 -9.53
CA LEU A 135 -11.39 -21.30 -9.64
C LEU A 135 -12.39 -20.45 -10.43
N ALA A 136 -12.30 -19.11 -10.29
CA ALA A 136 -13.17 -18.16 -11.00
C ALA A 136 -12.94 -18.11 -12.52
N SER A 137 -11.91 -18.79 -13.04
CA SER A 137 -11.58 -18.86 -14.47
C SER A 137 -11.86 -20.23 -15.10
N LEU A 138 -12.63 -21.07 -14.40
CA LEU A 138 -13.26 -22.28 -14.96
C LEU A 138 -14.64 -21.94 -15.52
#